data_AF-A0A411EB53-F1
#
_entry.id   AF-A0A411EB53-F1
#
_cell.length_a   1.000
_cell.length_b   1.000
_cell.length_c   1.000
_cell.angle_alpha   90.00
_cell.angle_beta   90.00
_cell.angle_gamma   90.00
#
_symmetry.space_group_name_H-M   'P 1'
#
loop_
_entity.id
_entity.type
_entity.pdbx_description
1 polymer ?
#
loop_
_entity_poly.entity_id
_entity_poly.type
_entity_poly.pdbx_seq_one_letter_code
_entity_poly.pdbx_strand_id
1 'polypeptide(L)'
;MKKQFITLGIMALCAFSACKQATPEEEMTPKETPDYAAFESKVAIISAFYKAHEAENLEALGNMLSDTLQWSPPQYNGNQWLGKEDLLGALKNYHENFEDIQFTPGVVTPETTANGYWSGSVFPEGTATDEPVNIRVYGTWNATHTETGKPIGVKFYALISVNDEGKIASASDYFDVNGLAAQIAAE
;
A
#
# COMPACT_ATOMS: atom_id res chain seq x y z
N MET A 1 -65.99 -10.72 78.45
CA MET A 1 -64.76 -11.33 79.04
C MET A 1 -63.55 -10.81 78.28
N LYS A 2 -62.59 -10.19 79.00
CA LYS A 2 -61.14 -9.96 78.73
C LYS A 2 -60.73 -9.48 77.31
N LYS A 3 -60.27 -8.21 77.17
CA LYS A 3 -58.86 -7.71 77.14
C LYS A 3 -58.11 -8.12 75.85
N GLN A 4 -57.27 -7.35 75.16
CA GLN A 4 -56.82 -5.95 75.12
C GLN A 4 -55.72 -5.91 74.01
N PHE A 5 -55.48 -4.73 73.39
CA PHE A 5 -54.20 -4.22 72.81
C PHE A 5 -53.70 -4.51 71.36
N ILE A 6 -53.47 -3.38 70.63
CA ILE A 6 -52.23 -2.85 69.95
C ILE A 6 -51.55 -3.79 68.92
N THR A 7 -51.24 -3.44 67.65
CA THR A 7 -50.23 -2.47 67.15
C THR A 7 -50.17 -2.46 65.60
N LEU A 8 -49.65 -1.36 65.00
CA LEU A 8 -48.81 -1.21 63.77
C LEU A 8 -48.84 -2.36 62.73
N GLY A 9 -48.91 -2.15 61.42
CA GLY A 9 -48.56 -1.00 60.58
C GLY A 9 -48.22 -1.49 59.16
N ILE A 10 -47.73 -0.56 58.33
CA ILE A 10 -47.07 -0.75 57.03
C ILE A 10 -47.98 -0.65 55.79
N MET A 11 -47.97 0.58 55.28
CA MET A 11 -48.25 1.00 53.92
C MET A 11 -47.32 0.27 52.94
N ALA A 12 -47.88 -0.55 52.05
CA ALA A 12 -47.14 -1.16 50.94
C ALA A 12 -47.40 -0.32 49.67
N LEU A 13 -46.38 0.43 49.28
CA LEU A 13 -46.27 1.23 48.07
C LEU A 13 -46.05 0.28 46.88
N CYS A 14 -47.02 0.13 45.98
CA CYS A 14 -46.84 -0.62 44.74
C CYS A 14 -46.00 0.20 43.75
N ALA A 15 -44.69 0.01 43.74
CA ALA A 15 -43.82 0.47 42.67
C ALA A 15 -43.89 -0.53 41.50
N PHE A 16 -44.53 -0.13 40.40
CA PHE A 16 -44.42 -0.84 39.13
C PHE A 16 -43.00 -0.62 38.59
N SER A 17 -42.12 -1.60 38.82
CA SER A 17 -40.81 -1.68 38.18
C SER A 17 -41.00 -1.81 36.67
N ALA A 18 -40.71 -0.74 35.93
CA ALA A 18 -40.49 -0.81 34.51
C ALA A 18 -39.25 -1.67 34.26
N CYS A 19 -39.44 -2.87 33.69
CA CYS A 19 -38.34 -3.66 33.15
C CYS A 19 -37.67 -2.85 32.04
N LYS A 20 -36.55 -2.20 32.37
CA LYS A 20 -35.58 -1.72 31.39
C LYS A 20 -34.96 -2.98 30.79
N GLN A 21 -35.46 -3.42 29.63
CA GLN A 21 -34.81 -4.45 28.85
C GLN A 21 -33.47 -3.85 28.42
N ALA A 22 -32.37 -4.39 28.97
CA ALA A 22 -31.04 -4.03 28.51
C ALA A 22 -30.93 -4.48 27.06
N THR A 23 -30.78 -3.52 26.15
CA THR A 23 -30.30 -3.77 24.80
C THR A 23 -28.98 -4.55 24.93
N PRO A 24 -28.76 -5.64 24.18
CA PRO A 24 -27.44 -6.23 24.13
C PRO A 24 -26.48 -5.12 23.69
N GLU A 25 -25.49 -4.79 24.53
CA GLU A 25 -24.31 -4.11 24.04
C GLU A 25 -23.74 -5.04 22.97
N GLU A 26 -23.87 -4.67 21.70
CA GLU A 26 -22.98 -5.20 20.69
C GLU A 26 -21.58 -4.97 21.25
N GLU A 27 -20.82 -6.05 21.49
CA GLU A 27 -19.39 -5.95 21.69
C GLU A 27 -18.86 -5.14 20.51
N MET A 28 -18.59 -3.85 20.74
CA MET A 28 -17.79 -3.07 19.83
C MET A 28 -16.42 -3.74 19.87
N THR A 29 -16.16 -4.55 18.85
CA THR A 29 -14.81 -5.03 18.56
C THR A 29 -13.88 -3.82 18.66
N PRO A 30 -12.78 -3.89 19.43
CA PRO A 30 -11.83 -2.81 19.47
C PRO A 30 -11.43 -2.49 18.03
N LYS A 31 -11.59 -1.23 17.62
CA LYS A 31 -11.11 -0.76 16.33
C LYS A 31 -9.60 -1.04 16.30
N GLU A 32 -9.19 -2.07 15.57
CA GLU A 32 -7.77 -2.39 15.44
C GLU A 32 -7.05 -1.15 14.88
N THR A 33 -5.90 -0.85 15.45
CA THR A 33 -5.06 0.26 15.00
C THR A 33 -4.22 -0.24 13.83
N PRO A 34 -4.08 0.52 12.72
CA PRO A 34 -3.27 0.11 11.59
C PRO A 34 -1.85 -0.29 12.00
N ASP A 35 -1.31 -1.36 11.43
CA ASP A 35 0.07 -1.79 11.68
C ASP A 35 1.07 -0.91 10.92
N TYR A 36 1.41 0.23 11.52
CA TYR A 36 2.41 1.14 10.98
C TYR A 36 3.81 0.54 10.91
N ALA A 37 4.17 -0.40 11.79
CA ALA A 37 5.50 -1.00 11.78
C ALA A 37 5.68 -1.91 10.56
N ALA A 38 4.66 -2.72 10.24
CA ALA A 38 4.63 -3.51 9.02
C ALA A 38 4.64 -2.62 7.77
N PHE A 39 3.87 -1.52 7.77
CA PHE A 39 3.88 -0.56 6.67
C PHE A 39 5.27 0.02 6.41
N GLU A 40 5.93 0.57 7.43
CA GLU A 40 7.27 1.17 7.30
C GLU A 40 8.33 0.15 6.89
N SER A 41 8.25 -1.09 7.41
CA SER A 41 9.14 -2.18 7.01
C SER A 41 9.01 -2.51 5.51
N LYS A 42 7.79 -2.61 5.00
CA LYS A 42 7.54 -2.84 3.56
C LYS A 42 8.00 -1.67 2.69
N VAL A 43 7.77 -0.43 3.13
CA VAL A 43 8.27 0.77 2.46
C VAL A 43 9.80 0.78 2.39
N ALA A 44 10.49 0.38 3.46
CA ALA A 44 11.94 0.30 3.49
C ALA A 44 12.48 -0.72 2.46
N ILE A 45 11.84 -1.89 2.36
CA ILE A 45 12.20 -2.93 1.37
C ILE A 45 12.02 -2.42 -0.06
N ILE A 46 10.89 -1.78 -0.36
CA ILE A 46 10.60 -1.22 -1.69
C ILE A 46 11.58 -0.08 -2.01
N SER A 47 11.87 0.78 -1.04
CA SER A 47 12.83 1.88 -1.21
C SER A 47 14.23 1.35 -1.50
N ALA A 48 14.66 0.29 -0.80
CA ALA A 48 15.93 -0.36 -1.05
C ALA A 48 15.98 -1.02 -2.45
N PHE A 49 14.87 -1.59 -2.93
CA PHE A 49 14.77 -2.14 -4.29
C PHE A 49 14.95 -1.04 -5.33
N TYR A 50 14.32 0.11 -5.16
CA TYR A 50 14.53 1.26 -6.05
C TYR A 50 15.94 1.83 -5.95
N LYS A 51 16.56 1.87 -4.77
CA LYS A 51 17.99 2.24 -4.66
C LYS A 51 18.92 1.27 -5.37
N ALA A 52 18.62 -0.03 -5.35
CA ALA A 52 19.35 -1.00 -6.16
C ALA A 52 19.13 -0.77 -7.66
N HIS A 53 17.95 -0.33 -8.08
CA HIS A 53 17.66 0.02 -9.48
C HIS A 53 18.41 1.28 -9.92
N GLU A 54 18.42 2.35 -9.10
CA GLU A 54 19.21 3.57 -9.32
C GLU A 54 20.73 3.29 -9.39
N ALA A 55 21.20 2.30 -8.62
CA ALA A 55 22.60 1.87 -8.63
C ALA A 55 22.91 0.80 -9.70
N GLU A 56 21.95 0.51 -10.58
CA GLU A 56 22.06 -0.47 -11.67
C GLU A 56 22.53 -1.88 -11.21
N ASN A 57 22.17 -2.25 -9.98
CA ASN A 57 22.63 -3.48 -9.35
C ASN A 57 21.63 -4.62 -9.54
N LEU A 58 21.69 -5.30 -10.69
CA LEU A 58 20.82 -6.43 -11.03
C LEU A 58 20.90 -7.59 -10.04
N GLU A 59 22.07 -7.87 -9.47
CA GLU A 59 22.22 -8.94 -8.48
C GLU A 59 21.42 -8.62 -7.21
N ALA A 60 21.54 -7.39 -6.70
CA ALA A 60 20.78 -6.93 -5.55
C ALA A 60 19.27 -6.93 -5.84
N LEU A 61 18.86 -6.45 -7.03
CA LEU A 61 17.47 -6.51 -7.47
C LEU A 61 16.94 -7.96 -7.45
N GLY A 62 17.66 -8.89 -8.07
CA GLY A 62 17.27 -10.30 -8.12
C GLY A 62 17.19 -10.95 -6.73
N ASN A 63 18.08 -10.58 -5.81
CA ASN A 63 18.07 -11.05 -4.43
C ASN A 63 16.87 -10.51 -3.62
N MET A 64 16.24 -9.41 -4.03
CA MET A 64 15.09 -8.82 -3.33
C MET A 64 13.73 -9.30 -3.84
N LEU A 65 13.71 -10.00 -4.98
CA LEU A 65 12.49 -10.54 -5.60
C LEU A 65 12.23 -11.99 -5.16
N SER A 66 10.97 -12.32 -4.88
CA SER A 66 10.52 -13.69 -4.67
C SER A 66 10.72 -14.53 -5.93
N ASP A 67 11.11 -15.80 -5.78
CA ASP A 67 11.23 -16.72 -6.91
C ASP A 67 9.88 -17.02 -7.58
N THR A 68 8.77 -16.78 -6.87
CA THR A 68 7.40 -16.88 -7.40
C THR A 68 6.76 -15.51 -7.67
N LEU A 69 7.58 -14.49 -7.95
CA LEU A 69 7.09 -13.14 -8.25
C LEU A 69 5.98 -13.16 -9.31
N GLN A 70 4.91 -12.39 -9.07
CA GLN A 70 3.92 -12.05 -10.10
C GLN A 70 4.06 -10.58 -10.48
N TRP A 71 4.48 -10.30 -11.71
CA TRP A 71 4.67 -8.95 -12.23
C TRP A 71 3.67 -8.62 -13.35
N SER A 72 2.93 -7.51 -13.20
CA SER A 72 2.12 -6.92 -14.28
C SER A 72 2.90 -5.72 -14.83
N PRO A 73 3.38 -5.79 -16.08
CA PRO A 73 4.17 -4.73 -16.68
C PRO A 73 3.33 -3.49 -17.02
N PRO A 74 3.97 -2.32 -17.25
CA PRO A 74 3.28 -1.08 -17.60
C PRO A 74 2.67 -1.09 -19.00
N GLN A 75 3.26 -1.82 -19.95
CA GLN A 75 2.69 -2.04 -21.27
C GLN A 75 1.55 -3.05 -21.20
N TYR A 76 0.45 -2.75 -21.88
CA TYR A 76 -0.67 -3.68 -21.97
C TYR A 76 -0.25 -4.95 -22.72
N ASN A 77 -0.23 -6.08 -21.99
CA ASN A 77 0.15 -7.39 -22.51
C ASN A 77 -1.02 -8.40 -22.53
N GLY A 78 -2.27 -7.91 -22.48
CA GLY A 78 -3.46 -8.77 -22.32
C GLY A 78 -3.70 -9.22 -20.87
N ASN A 79 -3.29 -8.41 -19.89
CA ASN A 79 -3.42 -8.66 -18.45
C ASN A 79 -2.74 -9.97 -18.01
N GLN A 80 -1.65 -10.35 -18.66
CA GLN A 80 -0.88 -11.53 -18.28
C GLN A 80 0.13 -11.16 -17.18
N TRP A 81 0.19 -11.98 -16.14
CA TRP A 81 1.23 -11.87 -15.12
C TRP A 81 2.50 -12.57 -15.59
N LEU A 82 3.63 -11.88 -15.44
CA LEU A 82 4.97 -12.32 -15.80
C LEU A 82 5.76 -12.67 -14.54
N GLY A 83 6.93 -13.30 -14.72
CA GLY A 83 7.77 -13.79 -13.63
C GLY A 83 8.93 -12.86 -13.25
N LYS A 84 9.73 -13.31 -12.29
CA LYS A 84 10.96 -12.65 -11.81
C LYS A 84 11.95 -12.33 -12.94
N GLU A 85 12.20 -13.29 -13.81
CA GLU A 85 13.15 -13.12 -14.92
C GLU A 85 12.68 -12.06 -15.93
N ASP A 86 11.36 -11.94 -16.15
CA ASP A 86 10.81 -10.92 -17.04
C ASP A 86 11.00 -9.51 -16.47
N LEU A 87 10.77 -9.32 -15.16
CA LEU A 87 11.02 -8.05 -14.49
C LEU A 87 12.50 -7.69 -14.51
N LEU A 88 13.39 -8.64 -14.18
CA LEU A 88 14.84 -8.41 -14.23
C LEU A 88 15.32 -8.09 -15.65
N GLY A 89 14.77 -8.77 -16.67
CA GLY A 89 15.04 -8.46 -18.07
C GLY A 89 14.63 -7.04 -18.46
N ALA A 90 13.46 -6.57 -17.98
CA ALA A 90 13.02 -5.20 -18.20
C ALA A 90 13.91 -4.17 -17.49
N LEU A 91 14.26 -4.40 -16.22
CA LEU A 91 15.15 -3.50 -15.46
C LEU A 91 16.54 -3.43 -16.10
N LYS A 92 17.08 -4.57 -16.55
CA LYS A 92 18.33 -4.64 -17.31
C LYS A 92 18.26 -3.82 -18.60
N ASN A 93 17.13 -3.88 -19.31
CA ASN A 93 16.96 -3.06 -20.51
C ASN A 93 16.99 -1.57 -20.17
N TYR A 94 16.38 -1.13 -19.08
CA TYR A 94 16.50 0.26 -18.63
C TYR A 94 17.95 0.63 -18.27
N HIS A 95 18.67 -0.24 -17.57
CA HIS A 95 20.10 -0.03 -17.25
C HIS A 95 20.99 0.09 -18.50
N GLU A 96 20.68 -0.65 -19.57
CA GLU A 96 21.46 -0.61 -20.81
C GLU A 96 21.20 0.64 -21.67
N ASN A 97 20.06 1.31 -21.49
CA ASN A 97 19.62 2.40 -22.36
C ASN A 97 19.53 3.77 -21.66
N PHE A 98 19.66 3.78 -20.33
CA PHE A 98 19.57 4.99 -19.53
C PHE A 98 20.63 5.01 -18.43
N GLU A 99 21.25 6.17 -18.24
CA GLU A 99 22.18 6.47 -17.17
C GLU A 99 21.52 7.38 -16.13
N ASP A 100 22.12 7.52 -14.95
CA ASP A 100 21.68 8.44 -13.89
C ASP A 100 20.21 8.22 -13.49
N ILE A 101 19.77 6.96 -13.45
CA ILE A 101 18.40 6.59 -13.08
C ILE A 101 18.13 7.01 -11.63
N GLN A 102 17.09 7.80 -11.41
CA GLN A 102 16.73 8.34 -10.10
C GLN A 102 15.22 8.26 -9.86
N PHE A 103 14.83 7.79 -8.66
CA PHE A 103 13.46 7.85 -8.22
C PHE A 103 13.24 9.00 -7.24
N THR A 104 12.26 9.83 -7.53
CA THR A 104 11.71 10.78 -6.55
C THR A 104 10.33 10.31 -6.10
N PRO A 105 10.19 9.77 -4.87
CA PRO A 105 8.88 9.38 -4.35
C PRO A 105 8.03 10.62 -4.10
N GLY A 106 6.75 10.54 -4.44
CA GLY A 106 5.79 11.58 -4.15
C GLY A 106 4.83 11.88 -5.30
N VAL A 107 3.66 12.40 -4.94
CA VAL A 107 2.72 12.98 -5.90
C VAL A 107 3.03 14.47 -6.01
N VAL A 108 3.62 14.86 -7.14
CA VAL A 108 3.91 16.27 -7.46
C VAL A 108 2.59 16.99 -7.74
N THR A 109 2.26 17.96 -6.90
CA THR A 109 1.13 18.89 -7.07
C THR A 109 1.67 20.29 -7.44
N PRO A 110 0.81 21.24 -7.86
CA PRO A 110 1.26 22.61 -8.14
C PRO A 110 1.94 23.32 -6.96
N GLU A 111 1.66 22.89 -5.72
CA GLU A 111 2.07 23.60 -4.50
C GLU A 111 3.10 22.84 -3.66
N THR A 112 3.07 21.50 -3.70
CA THR A 112 3.93 20.64 -2.90
C THR A 112 4.07 19.24 -3.49
N THR A 113 5.02 18.45 -2.97
CA THR A 113 5.11 17.02 -3.22
C THR A 113 4.55 16.30 -2.00
N ALA A 114 3.41 15.62 -2.17
CA ALA A 114 2.83 14.78 -1.12
C ALA A 114 3.68 13.51 -0.91
N ASN A 115 3.30 12.68 0.08
CA ASN A 115 3.95 11.38 0.33
C ASN A 115 4.06 10.53 -0.97
N GLY A 116 4.97 9.58 -1.04
CA GLY A 116 5.07 8.63 -2.16
C GLY A 116 4.45 7.27 -1.87
N TYR A 117 4.16 6.96 -0.61
CA TYR A 117 3.79 5.62 -0.17
C TYR A 117 2.48 5.62 0.61
N TRP A 118 1.57 4.71 0.25
CA TRP A 118 0.31 4.51 0.95
C TRP A 118 -0.07 3.05 0.99
N SER A 119 -0.84 2.66 2.00
CA SER A 119 -1.50 1.36 2.02
C SER A 119 -2.85 1.45 2.73
N GLY A 120 -3.58 0.34 2.77
CA GLY A 120 -4.96 0.27 3.25
C GLY A 120 -5.95 1.06 2.37
N SER A 121 -7.24 0.91 2.62
CA SER A 121 -8.30 1.76 2.10
C SER A 121 -9.55 1.53 2.94
N VAL A 122 -10.28 2.57 3.29
CA VAL A 122 -11.57 2.45 3.97
C VAL A 122 -12.75 2.37 3.00
N PHE A 123 -12.49 2.37 1.69
CA PHE A 123 -13.50 2.25 0.62
C PHE A 123 -13.03 1.35 -0.54
N PRO A 124 -13.95 0.66 -1.24
CA PRO A 124 -15.35 0.42 -0.83
C PRO A 124 -15.41 -0.51 0.39
N GLU A 125 -16.48 -0.45 1.18
CA GLU A 125 -16.61 -1.17 2.47
C GLU A 125 -16.31 -2.66 2.36
N GLY A 126 -16.83 -3.33 1.32
CA GLY A 126 -16.64 -4.78 1.13
C GLY A 126 -15.20 -5.23 0.88
N THR A 127 -14.28 -4.32 0.58
CA THR A 127 -12.84 -4.60 0.40
C THR A 127 -11.99 -3.64 1.21
N ALA A 128 -12.57 -2.97 2.20
CA ALA A 128 -11.85 -2.05 3.07
C ALA A 128 -10.88 -2.84 3.97
N THR A 129 -9.68 -2.29 4.16
CA THR A 129 -8.66 -2.87 5.03
C THR A 129 -7.72 -1.75 5.49
N ASP A 130 -7.33 -1.78 6.75
CA ASP A 130 -6.26 -0.97 7.34
C ASP A 130 -4.91 -1.69 7.36
N GLU A 131 -4.87 -2.94 6.91
CA GLU A 131 -3.64 -3.72 6.78
C GLU A 131 -2.80 -3.26 5.60
N PRO A 132 -1.46 -3.20 5.75
CA PRO A 132 -0.57 -2.78 4.70
C PRO A 132 -0.30 -3.89 3.67
N VAL A 133 -1.34 -4.51 3.11
CA VAL A 133 -1.24 -5.70 2.22
C VAL A 133 -0.41 -5.37 0.97
N ASN A 134 -0.75 -4.28 0.28
CA ASN A 134 -0.02 -3.78 -0.88
C ASN A 134 0.38 -2.32 -0.63
N ILE A 135 1.62 -1.97 -0.93
CA ILE A 135 2.08 -0.59 -0.91
C ILE A 135 1.80 0.01 -2.28
N ARG A 136 0.98 1.06 -2.29
CA ARG A 136 0.83 1.97 -3.43
C ARG A 136 2.00 2.94 -3.42
N VAL A 137 2.74 2.96 -4.52
CA VAL A 137 3.93 3.78 -4.70
C VAL A 137 3.68 4.77 -5.80
N TYR A 138 3.98 6.04 -5.54
CA TYR A 138 3.87 7.13 -6.50
C TYR A 138 5.20 7.86 -6.55
N GLY A 139 5.58 8.29 -7.74
CA GLY A 139 6.78 9.09 -7.90
C GLY A 139 7.04 9.46 -9.35
N THR A 140 8.25 9.93 -9.58
CA THR A 140 8.77 10.22 -10.92
C THR A 140 10.13 9.55 -11.06
N TRP A 141 10.31 8.81 -12.16
CA TRP A 141 11.62 8.34 -12.60
C TRP A 141 12.21 9.37 -13.56
N ASN A 142 13.46 9.73 -13.31
CA ASN A 142 14.26 10.55 -14.20
C ASN A 142 15.51 9.76 -14.60
N ALA A 143 16.01 9.98 -15.81
CA ALA A 143 17.27 9.42 -16.26
C ALA A 143 17.83 10.24 -17.44
N THR A 144 18.98 9.84 -17.95
CA THR A 144 19.57 10.33 -19.18
C THR A 144 19.62 9.20 -20.20
N HIS A 145 19.02 9.36 -21.38
CA HIS A 145 19.12 8.34 -22.42
C HIS A 145 20.57 8.23 -22.93
N THR A 146 21.15 7.03 -22.84
CA THR A 146 22.60 6.80 -23.04
C THR A 146 23.08 7.24 -24.42
N GLU A 147 22.34 6.91 -25.49
CA GLU A 147 22.77 7.20 -26.86
C GLU A 147 22.67 8.69 -27.23
N THR A 148 21.59 9.36 -26.80
CA THR A 148 21.30 10.74 -27.23
C THR A 148 21.71 11.79 -26.21
N GLY A 149 22.01 11.39 -24.97
CA GLY A 149 22.28 12.30 -23.85
C GLY A 149 21.06 13.11 -23.40
N LYS A 150 19.86 12.79 -23.87
CA LYS A 150 18.64 13.55 -23.54
C LYS A 150 18.15 13.19 -22.14
N PRO A 151 17.82 14.18 -21.29
CA PRO A 151 17.12 13.91 -20.05
C PRO A 151 15.70 13.45 -20.35
N ILE A 152 15.25 12.41 -19.67
CA ILE A 152 13.89 11.88 -19.75
C ILE A 152 13.26 11.87 -18.37
N GLY A 153 11.93 11.92 -18.34
CA GLY A 153 11.16 11.75 -17.11
C GLY A 153 9.84 11.05 -17.35
N VAL A 154 9.40 10.24 -16.39
CA VAL A 154 8.09 9.59 -16.43
C VAL A 154 7.45 9.52 -15.04
N LYS A 155 6.17 9.89 -14.97
CA LYS A 155 5.35 9.68 -13.77
C LYS A 155 5.10 8.20 -13.59
N PHE A 156 5.21 7.73 -12.36
CA PHE A 156 5.17 6.32 -12.03
C PHE A 156 4.17 6.05 -10.91
N TYR A 157 3.41 4.98 -11.09
CA TYR A 157 2.58 4.39 -10.06
C TYR A 157 2.79 2.88 -10.03
N ALA A 158 2.85 2.28 -8.83
CA ALA A 158 2.83 0.84 -8.69
C ALA A 158 2.02 0.37 -7.47
N LEU A 159 1.53 -0.87 -7.53
CA LEU A 159 1.11 -1.64 -6.35
C LEU A 159 2.12 -2.75 -6.12
N ILE A 160 2.72 -2.81 -4.93
CA ILE A 160 3.76 -3.78 -4.60
C ILE A 160 3.40 -4.51 -3.31
N SER A 161 3.48 -5.84 -3.32
CA SER A 161 3.40 -6.66 -2.11
C SER A 161 4.78 -7.18 -1.71
N VAL A 162 4.97 -7.34 -0.40
CA VAL A 162 6.16 -7.94 0.20
C VAL A 162 5.69 -9.14 1.03
N ASN A 163 6.29 -10.31 0.83
CA ASN A 163 5.95 -11.52 1.58
C ASN A 163 6.63 -11.55 2.95
N ASP A 164 6.32 -12.58 3.74
CA ASP A 164 6.84 -12.75 5.10
C ASP A 164 8.36 -12.99 5.16
N GLU A 165 8.99 -13.33 4.04
CA GLU A 165 10.45 -13.45 3.90
C GLU A 165 11.14 -12.12 3.59
N GLY A 166 10.37 -11.02 3.49
CA GLY A 166 10.88 -9.69 3.15
C GLY A 166 11.25 -9.55 1.68
N LYS A 167 10.67 -10.36 0.78
CA LYS A 167 10.85 -10.29 -0.67
C LYS A 167 9.65 -9.63 -1.34
N ILE A 168 9.90 -8.87 -2.40
CA ILE A 168 8.83 -8.39 -3.27
C ILE A 168 8.17 -9.60 -3.95
N ALA A 169 6.88 -9.78 -3.72
CA ALA A 169 6.11 -10.96 -4.14
C ALA A 169 5.17 -10.67 -5.31
N SER A 170 4.72 -9.43 -5.44
CA SER A 170 4.05 -8.96 -6.65
C SER A 170 4.34 -7.48 -6.89
N ALA A 171 4.29 -7.09 -8.15
CA ALA A 171 4.36 -5.70 -8.59
C ALA A 171 3.41 -5.49 -9.77
N SER A 172 2.64 -4.41 -9.76
CA SER A 172 1.87 -3.95 -10.91
C SER A 172 2.26 -2.51 -11.21
N ASP A 173 2.93 -2.31 -12.35
CA ASP A 173 3.51 -1.02 -12.71
C ASP A 173 2.61 -0.28 -13.70
N TYR A 174 2.54 1.05 -13.55
CA TYR A 174 1.75 1.93 -14.39
C TYR A 174 2.55 3.19 -14.71
N PHE A 175 2.95 3.32 -15.96
CA PHE A 175 3.55 4.54 -16.51
C PHE A 175 3.49 4.53 -18.04
N ASP A 176 3.71 5.69 -18.65
CA ASP A 176 3.67 5.84 -20.11
C ASP A 176 5.01 5.46 -20.74
N VAL A 177 5.14 4.19 -21.15
CA VAL A 177 6.31 3.68 -21.86
C VAL A 177 6.52 4.40 -23.20
N ASN A 178 5.45 4.72 -23.92
CA ASN A 178 5.54 5.38 -25.23
C ASN A 178 5.99 6.84 -25.10
N GLY A 179 5.62 7.50 -23.99
CA GLY A 179 6.06 8.84 -23.65
C GLY A 179 7.58 8.98 -23.50
N LEU A 180 8.28 7.90 -23.11
CA LEU A 180 9.75 7.88 -23.09
C LEU A 180 10.33 7.96 -24.51
N ALA A 181 9.84 7.12 -25.42
CA ALA A 181 10.28 7.12 -26.82
C ALA A 181 10.01 8.47 -27.50
N ALA A 182 8.85 9.08 -27.22
CA ALA A 182 8.51 10.41 -27.73
C ALA A 182 9.48 11.50 -27.25
N GLN A 183 9.89 11.47 -25.97
CA GLN A 183 10.90 12.41 -25.42
C GLN A 183 12.27 12.24 -26.09
N ILE A 184 12.68 11.00 -26.35
CA ILE A 184 13.95 10.71 -27.03
C ILE A 184 13.93 11.24 -28.47
N ALA A 185 12.79 11.13 -29.16
CA ALA A 185 12.63 11.56 -30.54
C ALA A 185 12.42 13.07 -30.73
N ALA A 186 11.98 13.80 -29.69
CA ALA A 186 11.70 15.24 -29.77
C ALA A 186 12.96 16.05 -30.10
N GLU A 187 12.88 17.00 -31.04
CA GLU A 187 14.00 17.84 -31.48
C GLU A 187 14.44 18.87 -30.41
#